data_AF-A0A1Y1YV21-F1
#
_entry.id   AF-A0A1Y1YV21-F1
#
_cell.length_a   1.000
_cell.length_b   1.000
_cell.length_c   1.000
_cell.angle_alpha   90.00
_cell.angle_beta   90.00
_cell.angle_gamma   90.00
#
_symmetry.space_group_name_H-M   'P 1'
#
loop_
_entity.id
_entity.type
_entity.pdbx_description
1 polymer ?
#
loop_
_entity_poly.entity_id
_entity_poly.type
_entity_poly.pdbx_seq_one_letter_code
_entity_poly.pdbx_strand_id
1 'polypeptide(L)'
;MNGLNDPSNEVVIEMTGALRNLINEDNTICLELYNRNILGSIVPLLPKINSLISNTLIPIDNNDKDSKVKNFENKLAYEYSEQIINIIWTMSETSEKFTKDIISCNIIAFLMEFLKSLDKLPLKLVNVAAQCLNTITEENEDTFKYFTETPDFINILKTIASGQISIVNEWENNGILLKLLSSSILYNIKTIIPISMDELYSIIFNAISSSLEYKTSESIKEVISLAEKMKIEDQQIIQKTKNIKNKELIEMNKENPTYDRVKVLESHLTTIQLGLEILANVCSEDLNEDIKNDEMNDEEMEMDEQEEEEAFLEEMNKINEMQQEEEAGENTTDERGKYIINNGIIGKVISYCENFQDYNDDIRNYASSYINNSNIIQLRSINALNNILMMMPKEWYVNNIGDVKNMWGWLYDLAGKTSGLLSASTKDVEKKNLNDIIEAIVNSMWSLVRATDNLKMEQIKIIPTQEQIESLIATYNNTTVTDDLRVRCVGVLGLFCKLQGNISLNKIIGDFLIEIPSTCKNMEIVCEALNAIYDAYGDKSYDYDTPVFINGGYLAKLKQSYPVVHRKTKSIDRRRKRDLRDRADEALYNLRAFIDYKFKESHN
;
A
#
# COMPACT_ATOMS: atom_id res chain seq x y z
N MET A 1 -32.24 12.67 -4.43
CA MET A 1 -32.58 13.21 -3.09
C MET A 1 -34.01 12.90 -2.66
N ASN A 2 -35.07 13.16 -3.45
CA ASN A 2 -36.45 12.84 -3.03
C ASN A 2 -36.68 11.37 -2.60
N GLY A 3 -36.01 10.41 -3.24
CA GLY A 3 -36.10 8.99 -2.86
C GLY A 3 -35.45 8.63 -1.51
N LEU A 4 -34.58 9.46 -0.95
CA LEU A 4 -34.00 9.24 0.39
C LEU A 4 -34.99 9.58 1.51
N ASN A 5 -35.98 10.44 1.20
CA ASN A 5 -37.02 10.88 2.11
C ASN A 5 -38.33 10.10 1.90
N ASP A 6 -38.31 8.99 1.16
CA ASP A 6 -39.49 8.17 0.93
C ASP A 6 -39.94 7.50 2.24
N PRO A 7 -41.25 7.45 2.53
CA PRO A 7 -41.75 6.77 3.72
C PRO A 7 -41.50 5.26 3.71
N SER A 8 -41.34 4.63 2.54
CA SER A 8 -41.04 3.20 2.42
C SER A 8 -39.54 2.95 2.59
N ASN A 9 -39.20 2.08 3.57
CA ASN A 9 -37.82 1.66 3.78
C ASN A 9 -37.24 0.93 2.55
N GLU A 10 -38.06 0.15 1.84
CA GLU A 10 -37.65 -0.58 0.64
C GLU A 10 -37.23 0.36 -0.48
N VAL A 11 -37.98 1.44 -0.69
CA VAL A 11 -37.65 2.46 -1.71
C VAL A 11 -36.34 3.15 -1.35
N VAL A 12 -36.14 3.49 -0.07
CA VAL A 12 -34.88 4.10 0.36
C VAL A 12 -33.71 3.13 0.17
N ILE A 13 -33.86 1.84 0.50
CA ILE A 13 -32.83 0.80 0.29
C ILE A 13 -32.41 0.74 -1.19
N GLU A 14 -33.37 0.66 -2.12
CA GLU A 14 -33.07 0.60 -3.56
C GLU A 14 -32.42 1.89 -4.06
N MET A 15 -32.93 3.05 -3.63
CA MET A 15 -32.40 4.36 -4.04
C MET A 15 -30.99 4.60 -3.51
N THR A 16 -30.70 4.14 -2.29
CA THR A 16 -29.37 4.25 -1.67
C THR A 16 -28.38 3.29 -2.30
N GLY A 17 -28.79 2.05 -2.59
CA GLY A 17 -27.97 1.09 -3.34
C GLY A 17 -27.62 1.61 -4.74
N ALA A 18 -28.59 2.18 -5.46
CA ALA A 18 -28.34 2.81 -6.76
C ALA A 18 -27.39 4.01 -6.66
N LEU A 19 -27.55 4.86 -5.64
CA LEU A 19 -26.69 6.02 -5.41
C LEU A 19 -25.25 5.60 -5.10
N ARG A 20 -25.07 4.60 -4.24
CA ARG A 20 -23.75 4.05 -3.91
C ARG A 20 -23.03 3.54 -5.16
N ASN A 21 -23.73 2.79 -6.02
CA ASN A 21 -23.14 2.29 -7.25
C ASN A 21 -22.71 3.43 -8.19
N LEU A 22 -23.49 4.51 -8.28
CA LEU A 22 -23.11 5.70 -9.06
C LEU A 22 -21.86 6.38 -8.50
N ILE A 23 -21.78 6.56 -7.18
CA ILE A 23 -20.61 7.19 -6.55
C ILE A 23 -19.35 6.33 -6.80
N ASN A 24 -19.47 5.00 -6.70
CA ASN A 24 -18.37 4.08 -6.96
C ASN A 24 -17.89 4.09 -8.43
N GLU A 25 -18.77 4.41 -9.38
CA GLU A 25 -18.41 4.50 -10.80
C GLU A 25 -17.72 5.83 -11.14
N ASP A 26 -18.08 6.93 -10.48
CA ASP A 26 -17.54 8.26 -10.76
C ASP A 26 -17.45 9.13 -9.50
N ASN A 27 -16.21 9.32 -9.01
CA ASN A 27 -15.92 10.13 -7.82
C ASN A 27 -16.33 11.60 -7.96
N THR A 28 -16.48 12.13 -9.18
CA THR A 28 -16.94 13.53 -9.38
C THR A 28 -18.39 13.72 -8.93
N ILE A 29 -19.18 12.63 -8.93
CA ILE A 29 -20.56 12.63 -8.42
C ILE A 29 -20.56 12.90 -6.92
N CYS A 30 -19.58 12.42 -6.15
CA CYS A 30 -19.48 12.72 -4.72
C CYS A 30 -19.44 14.23 -4.46
N LEU A 31 -18.57 14.95 -5.19
CA LEU A 31 -18.45 16.41 -5.07
C LEU A 31 -19.75 17.12 -5.48
N GLU A 32 -20.42 16.66 -6.54
CA GLU A 32 -21.72 17.23 -6.94
C GLU A 32 -22.79 17.02 -5.86
N LEU A 33 -22.88 15.81 -5.29
CA LEU A 33 -23.82 15.48 -4.22
C LEU A 33 -23.55 16.31 -2.96
N TYR A 34 -22.28 16.47 -2.59
CA TYR A 34 -21.86 17.33 -1.50
C TYR A 34 -22.35 18.77 -1.73
N ASN A 35 -22.07 19.34 -2.90
CA ASN A 35 -22.51 20.70 -3.26
C ASN A 35 -24.04 20.87 -3.29
N ARG A 36 -24.77 19.78 -3.55
CA ARG A 36 -26.24 19.74 -3.47
C ARG A 36 -26.78 19.48 -2.05
N ASN A 37 -25.94 19.54 -1.02
CA ASN A 37 -26.30 19.33 0.38
C ASN A 37 -26.88 17.94 0.68
N ILE A 38 -26.20 16.88 0.20
CA ILE A 38 -26.58 15.50 0.52
C ILE A 38 -26.56 15.21 2.03
N LEU A 39 -25.69 15.89 2.80
CA LEU A 39 -25.67 15.79 4.27
C LEU A 39 -27.02 16.11 4.90
N GLY A 40 -27.71 17.15 4.40
CA GLY A 40 -29.07 17.49 4.83
C GLY A 40 -30.11 16.39 4.59
N SER A 41 -29.83 15.43 3.70
CA SER A 41 -30.67 14.24 3.46
C SER A 41 -30.22 13.02 4.25
N ILE A 42 -28.92 12.85 4.51
CA ILE A 42 -28.35 11.68 5.21
C ILE A 42 -28.47 11.82 6.73
N VAL A 43 -28.10 12.97 7.29
CA VAL A 43 -28.05 13.19 8.75
C VAL A 43 -29.40 12.92 9.43
N PRO A 44 -30.56 13.32 8.88
CA PRO A 44 -31.86 12.97 9.46
C PRO A 44 -32.18 11.47 9.50
N LEU A 45 -31.46 10.64 8.74
CA LEU A 45 -31.66 9.18 8.70
C LEU A 45 -30.92 8.46 9.84
N LEU A 46 -29.87 9.07 10.42
CA LEU A 46 -29.10 8.44 11.51
C LEU A 46 -29.98 8.14 12.75
N PRO A 47 -30.83 9.07 13.25
CA PRO A 47 -31.72 8.76 14.36
C PRO A 47 -32.76 7.68 14.02
N LYS A 48 -33.21 7.63 12.75
CA LYS A 48 -34.13 6.59 12.27
C LYS A 48 -33.46 5.21 12.32
N ILE A 49 -32.20 5.11 11.89
CA ILE A 49 -31.41 3.88 12.00
C ILE A 49 -31.29 3.44 13.46
N ASN A 50 -30.91 4.35 14.36
CA ASN A 50 -30.83 4.04 15.79
C ASN A 50 -32.14 3.47 16.34
N SER A 51 -33.29 4.04 15.95
CA SER A 51 -34.59 3.53 16.36
C SER A 51 -34.88 2.14 15.78
N LEU A 52 -34.56 1.90 14.50
CA LEU A 52 -34.77 0.60 13.85
C LEU A 52 -33.92 -0.48 14.51
N ILE A 53 -32.62 -0.22 14.69
CA ILE A 53 -31.67 -1.15 15.33
C ILE A 53 -32.04 -1.38 16.78
N SER A 54 -32.44 -0.35 17.54
CA SER A 54 -32.87 -0.56 18.93
C SER A 54 -34.05 -1.53 19.04
N ASN A 55 -34.96 -1.53 18.06
CA ASN A 55 -36.07 -2.48 18.02
C ASN A 55 -35.61 -3.91 17.71
N THR A 56 -34.55 -4.08 16.91
CA THR A 56 -34.01 -5.42 16.59
C THR A 56 -33.31 -6.06 17.79
N LEU A 57 -32.84 -5.27 18.76
CA LEU A 57 -32.21 -5.76 19.99
C LEU A 57 -33.20 -6.36 21.00
N ILE A 58 -34.52 -6.21 20.77
CA ILE A 58 -35.56 -6.80 21.62
C ILE A 58 -35.66 -8.30 21.28
N PRO A 59 -35.46 -9.23 22.24
CA PRO A 59 -35.52 -10.66 21.98
C PRO A 59 -36.86 -11.09 21.37
N ILE A 60 -36.81 -11.86 20.28
CA ILE A 60 -38.00 -12.46 19.65
C ILE A 60 -38.31 -13.79 20.34
N ASP A 61 -39.53 -13.94 20.85
CA ASP A 61 -40.03 -15.26 21.27
C ASP A 61 -40.35 -16.09 20.03
N ASN A 62 -39.63 -17.20 19.83
CA ASN A 62 -39.83 -18.10 18.68
C ASN A 62 -41.21 -18.76 18.65
N ASN A 63 -41.96 -18.73 19.76
CA ASN A 63 -43.33 -19.22 19.83
C ASN A 63 -44.38 -18.14 19.48
N ASP A 64 -43.95 -16.90 19.25
CA ASP A 64 -44.81 -15.80 18.82
C ASP A 64 -45.27 -16.04 17.37
N LYS A 65 -46.58 -15.84 17.13
CA LYS A 65 -47.17 -15.94 15.78
C LYS A 65 -46.60 -14.88 14.84
N ASP A 66 -46.11 -13.77 15.39
CA ASP A 66 -45.55 -12.64 14.63
C ASP A 66 -44.02 -12.73 14.47
N SER A 67 -43.37 -13.81 14.93
CA SER A 67 -41.91 -14.02 14.83
C SER A 67 -41.37 -13.86 13.41
N LYS A 68 -42.09 -14.35 12.39
CA LYS A 68 -41.70 -14.20 10.98
C LYS A 68 -41.73 -12.76 10.50
N VAL A 69 -42.72 -11.98 10.93
CA VAL A 69 -42.85 -10.57 10.56
C VAL A 69 -41.73 -9.77 11.21
N LYS A 70 -41.49 -9.99 12.51
CA LYS A 70 -40.38 -9.36 13.25
C LYS A 70 -39.02 -9.69 12.64
N ASN A 71 -38.79 -10.94 12.22
CA ASN A 71 -37.56 -11.33 11.55
C ASN A 71 -37.39 -10.63 10.19
N PHE A 72 -38.47 -10.44 9.44
CA PHE A 72 -38.44 -9.69 8.18
C PHE A 72 -38.20 -8.19 8.40
N GLU A 73 -38.83 -7.60 9.41
CA GLU A 73 -38.59 -6.20 9.82
C GLU A 73 -37.16 -5.98 10.29
N ASN A 74 -36.59 -6.92 11.06
CA ASN A 74 -35.18 -6.88 11.45
C ASN A 74 -34.26 -6.95 10.21
N LYS A 75 -34.55 -7.83 9.25
CA LYS A 75 -33.80 -7.91 7.99
C LYS A 75 -33.82 -6.58 7.23
N LEU A 76 -35.00 -5.98 7.07
CA LEU A 76 -35.13 -4.66 6.42
C LEU A 76 -34.38 -3.56 7.19
N ALA A 77 -34.40 -3.58 8.52
CA ALA A 77 -33.63 -2.65 9.34
C ALA A 77 -32.12 -2.79 9.12
N TYR A 78 -31.62 -4.03 9.02
CA TYR A 78 -30.21 -4.29 8.73
C TYR A 78 -29.80 -3.81 7.34
N GLU A 79 -30.58 -4.15 6.30
CA GLU A 79 -30.32 -3.72 4.92
C GLU A 79 -30.36 -2.20 4.78
N TYR A 80 -31.36 -1.56 5.41
CA TYR A 80 -31.48 -0.10 5.44
C TYR A 80 -30.23 0.55 6.07
N SER A 81 -29.79 0.04 7.22
CA SER A 81 -28.63 0.56 7.92
C SER A 81 -27.35 0.35 7.12
N GLU A 82 -27.18 -0.85 6.54
CA GLU A 82 -26.03 -1.20 5.71
C GLU A 82 -25.88 -0.25 4.52
N GLN A 83 -26.96 0.04 3.78
CA GLN A 83 -26.87 0.91 2.60
C GLN A 83 -26.55 2.36 2.95
N ILE A 84 -27.12 2.89 4.03
CA ILE A 84 -26.84 4.27 4.46
C ILE A 84 -25.39 4.41 4.94
N ILE A 85 -24.90 3.47 5.75
CA ILE A 85 -23.51 3.48 6.22
C ILE A 85 -22.55 3.36 5.04
N ASN A 86 -22.84 2.49 4.06
CA ASN A 86 -22.03 2.38 2.84
C ASN A 86 -21.94 3.70 2.06
N ILE A 87 -23.04 4.46 1.94
CA ILE A 87 -22.97 5.78 1.30
C ILE A 87 -22.05 6.72 2.08
N ILE A 88 -22.18 6.77 3.41
CA ILE A 88 -21.34 7.61 4.26
C ILE A 88 -19.87 7.21 4.10
N TRP A 89 -19.59 5.91 4.10
CA TRP A 89 -18.27 5.36 3.90
C TRP A 89 -17.68 5.78 2.55
N THR A 90 -18.34 5.46 1.43
CA THR A 90 -17.87 5.82 0.07
C THR A 90 -17.68 7.33 -0.11
N MET A 91 -18.58 8.15 0.45
CA MET A 91 -18.44 9.61 0.41
C MET A 91 -17.24 10.10 1.23
N SER A 92 -16.92 9.43 2.35
CA SER A 92 -15.78 9.77 3.20
C SER A 92 -14.44 9.38 2.56
N GLU A 93 -14.40 8.30 1.78
CA GLU A 93 -13.22 7.90 0.99
C GLU A 93 -12.88 8.90 -0.12
N THR A 94 -13.88 9.64 -0.60
CA THR A 94 -13.76 10.49 -1.81
C THR A 94 -13.70 11.99 -1.51
N SER A 95 -14.06 12.43 -0.31
CA SER A 95 -14.10 13.85 0.04
C SER A 95 -13.76 14.12 1.51
N GLU A 96 -12.57 14.67 1.76
CA GLU A 96 -12.14 15.12 3.09
C GLU A 96 -13.11 16.15 3.69
N LYS A 97 -13.69 17.02 2.86
CA LYS A 97 -14.68 18.01 3.29
C LYS A 97 -15.96 17.36 3.80
N PHE A 98 -16.46 16.32 3.10
CA PHE A 98 -17.59 15.53 3.58
C PHE A 98 -17.24 14.85 4.91
N THR A 99 -16.04 14.26 5.01
CA THR A 99 -15.56 13.59 6.23
C THR A 99 -15.55 14.54 7.44
N LYS A 100 -15.01 15.76 7.31
CA LYS A 100 -15.02 16.76 8.39
C LYS A 100 -16.43 17.16 8.83
N ASP A 101 -17.35 17.36 7.88
CA ASP A 101 -18.72 17.75 8.19
C ASP A 101 -19.53 16.60 8.82
N ILE A 102 -19.38 15.36 8.35
CA ILE A 102 -20.10 14.21 8.92
C ILE A 102 -19.58 13.85 10.32
N ILE A 103 -18.29 14.09 10.61
CA ILE A 103 -17.73 13.96 11.97
C ILE A 103 -18.48 14.86 12.94
N SER A 104 -18.83 16.08 12.54
CA SER A 104 -19.59 17.03 13.36
C SER A 104 -21.02 16.57 13.67
N CYS A 105 -21.51 15.54 12.98
CA CYS A 105 -22.84 14.95 13.17
C CYS A 105 -22.84 13.76 14.17
N ASN A 106 -21.80 13.63 15.00
CA ASN A 106 -21.62 12.55 15.98
C ASN A 106 -21.60 11.14 15.35
N ILE A 107 -21.04 11.02 14.15
CA ILE A 107 -20.98 9.77 13.40
C ILE A 107 -20.16 8.68 14.11
N ILE A 108 -19.12 9.07 14.86
CA ILE A 108 -18.25 8.13 15.59
C ILE A 108 -19.07 7.35 16.63
N ALA A 109 -19.81 8.06 17.48
CA ALA A 109 -20.66 7.40 18.48
C ALA A 109 -21.74 6.54 17.82
N PHE A 110 -22.33 7.01 16.72
CA PHE A 110 -23.30 6.24 15.93
C PHE A 110 -22.72 4.90 15.43
N LEU A 111 -21.52 4.90 14.83
CA LEU A 111 -20.89 3.68 14.33
C LEU A 111 -20.46 2.74 15.48
N MET A 112 -19.98 3.29 16.60
CA MET A 112 -19.55 2.50 17.77
C MET A 112 -20.70 1.72 18.43
N GLU A 113 -21.95 2.19 18.35
CA GLU A 113 -23.11 1.44 18.88
C GLU A 113 -23.33 0.09 18.16
N PHE A 114 -22.93 -0.03 16.89
CA PHE A 114 -22.95 -1.30 16.16
C PHE A 114 -21.87 -2.27 16.68
N LEU A 115 -20.65 -1.78 16.90
CA LEU A 115 -19.54 -2.59 17.46
C LEU A 115 -19.86 -3.03 18.90
N LYS A 116 -20.49 -2.16 19.70
CA LYS A 116 -20.95 -2.47 21.05
C LYS A 116 -22.01 -3.57 21.10
N SER A 117 -22.81 -3.69 20.05
CA SER A 117 -23.90 -4.67 19.92
C SER A 117 -23.52 -5.87 19.04
N LEU A 118 -22.21 -6.16 18.91
CA LEU A 118 -21.67 -7.24 18.08
C LEU A 118 -22.28 -8.62 18.39
N ASP A 119 -22.65 -8.88 19.64
CA ASP A 119 -23.26 -10.14 20.08
C ASP A 119 -24.72 -10.32 19.61
N LYS A 120 -25.36 -9.24 19.15
CA LYS A 120 -26.80 -9.20 18.80
C LYS A 120 -27.08 -8.85 17.36
N LEU A 121 -26.11 -8.28 16.65
CA LEU A 121 -26.27 -7.81 15.27
C LEU A 121 -25.59 -8.76 14.27
N PRO A 122 -26.06 -8.81 13.02
CA PRO A 122 -25.35 -9.54 11.96
C PRO A 122 -23.94 -8.97 11.77
N LEU A 123 -22.93 -9.84 11.75
CA LEU A 123 -21.53 -9.44 11.64
C LEU A 123 -21.24 -8.62 10.37
N LYS A 124 -21.94 -8.90 9.26
CA LYS A 124 -21.85 -8.10 8.03
C LYS A 124 -22.14 -6.61 8.26
N LEU A 125 -23.17 -6.30 9.04
CA LEU A 125 -23.55 -4.92 9.36
C LEU A 125 -22.50 -4.26 10.27
N VAL A 126 -21.99 -5.01 11.26
CA VAL A 126 -20.94 -4.53 12.16
C VAL A 126 -19.64 -4.26 11.38
N ASN A 127 -19.29 -5.12 10.42
CA ASN A 127 -18.15 -4.93 9.54
C ASN A 127 -18.28 -3.65 8.71
N VAL A 128 -19.46 -3.39 8.12
CA VAL A 128 -19.69 -2.16 7.36
C VAL A 128 -19.56 -0.90 8.24
N ALA A 129 -20.05 -0.96 9.49
CA ALA A 129 -19.85 0.12 10.44
C ALA A 129 -18.36 0.32 10.81
N ALA A 130 -17.63 -0.77 11.01
CA ALA A 130 -16.20 -0.74 11.33
C ALA A 130 -15.33 -0.28 10.14
N GLN A 131 -15.69 -0.62 8.90
CA GLN A 131 -15.04 -0.12 7.68
C GLN A 131 -15.20 1.39 7.57
N CYS A 132 -16.42 1.87 7.71
CA CYS A 132 -16.71 3.30 7.72
C CYS A 132 -15.93 4.02 8.82
N LEU A 133 -15.88 3.43 10.03
CA LEU A 133 -15.14 3.99 11.15
C LEU A 133 -13.63 4.05 10.87
N ASN A 134 -13.05 2.97 10.32
CA ASN A 134 -11.63 2.92 9.96
C ASN A 134 -11.26 4.06 9.01
N THR A 135 -12.01 4.23 7.90
CA THR A 135 -11.81 5.33 6.95
C THR A 135 -11.93 6.71 7.59
N ILE A 136 -12.92 6.94 8.45
CA ILE A 136 -13.12 8.26 9.07
C ILE A 136 -12.00 8.59 10.07
N THR A 137 -11.41 7.57 10.70
CA THR A 137 -10.30 7.75 11.67
C THR A 137 -8.92 7.88 11.03
N GLU A 138 -8.76 7.48 9.77
CA GLU A 138 -7.49 7.52 9.06
C GLU A 138 -7.01 8.96 8.88
N GLU A 139 -5.81 9.26 9.40
CA GLU A 139 -5.18 10.59 9.36
C GLU A 139 -6.08 11.75 9.80
N ASN A 140 -6.98 11.52 10.77
CA ASN A 140 -7.99 12.50 11.16
C ASN A 140 -8.07 12.74 12.67
N GLU A 141 -7.31 13.72 13.14
CA GLU A 141 -7.23 14.09 14.57
C GLU A 141 -8.55 14.64 15.14
N ASP A 142 -9.47 15.14 14.31
CA ASP A 142 -10.78 15.63 14.77
C ASP A 142 -11.62 14.52 15.42
N THR A 143 -11.28 13.26 15.14
CA THR A 143 -11.92 12.08 15.73
C THR A 143 -11.49 11.82 17.17
N PHE A 144 -10.31 12.31 17.60
CA PHE A 144 -9.71 12.00 18.90
C PHE A 144 -10.62 12.38 20.07
N LYS A 145 -11.30 13.53 19.99
CA LYS A 145 -12.21 14.00 21.02
C LYS A 145 -13.26 12.96 21.40
N TYR A 146 -13.83 12.24 20.42
CA TYR A 146 -14.89 11.25 20.67
C TYR A 146 -14.40 10.03 21.46
N PHE A 147 -13.16 9.59 21.20
CA PHE A 147 -12.55 8.49 21.94
C PHE A 147 -12.07 8.91 23.32
N THR A 148 -11.59 10.15 23.49
CA THR A 148 -11.21 10.69 24.81
C THR A 148 -12.43 10.94 25.71
N GLU A 149 -13.55 11.41 25.15
CA GLU A 149 -14.80 11.65 25.86
C GLU A 149 -15.51 10.33 26.26
N THR A 150 -15.33 9.27 25.45
CA THR A 150 -15.91 7.94 25.71
C THR A 150 -14.83 6.84 25.71
N PRO A 151 -14.05 6.71 26.80
CA PRO A 151 -12.96 5.71 26.87
C PRO A 151 -13.40 4.25 26.69
N ASP A 152 -14.68 3.94 26.93
CA ASP A 152 -15.26 2.61 26.69
C ASP A 152 -15.15 2.18 25.23
N PHE A 153 -15.14 3.11 24.28
CA PHE A 153 -14.94 2.80 22.86
C PHE A 153 -13.58 2.14 22.60
N ILE A 154 -12.53 2.62 23.26
CA ILE A 154 -11.18 2.04 23.15
C ILE A 154 -11.18 0.62 23.72
N ASN A 155 -11.87 0.37 24.84
CA ASN A 155 -11.97 -0.97 25.42
C ASN A 155 -12.70 -1.95 24.49
N ILE A 156 -13.80 -1.54 23.87
CA ILE A 156 -14.54 -2.35 22.89
C ILE A 156 -13.64 -2.75 21.72
N LEU A 157 -12.96 -1.76 21.12
CA LEU A 157 -12.03 -1.99 20.01
C LEU A 157 -10.88 -2.92 20.44
N LYS A 158 -10.31 -2.72 21.63
CA LYS A 158 -9.25 -3.58 22.19
C LYS A 158 -9.71 -5.01 22.37
N THR A 159 -10.90 -5.24 22.92
CA THR A 159 -11.47 -6.59 23.11
C THR A 159 -11.67 -7.32 21.77
N ILE A 160 -12.17 -6.60 20.75
CA ILE A 160 -12.35 -7.14 19.39
C ILE A 160 -10.98 -7.43 18.74
N ALA A 161 -10.08 -6.45 18.72
CA ALA A 161 -8.76 -6.53 18.09
C ALA A 161 -7.88 -7.63 18.72
N SER A 162 -7.97 -7.80 20.04
CA SER A 162 -7.25 -8.86 20.77
C SER A 162 -7.81 -10.27 20.50
N GLY A 163 -8.93 -10.40 19.78
CA GLY A 163 -9.53 -11.70 19.48
C GLY A 163 -10.21 -12.36 20.68
N GLN A 164 -10.58 -11.61 21.72
CA GLN A 164 -11.22 -12.15 22.92
C GLN A 164 -12.65 -12.67 22.65
N ILE A 165 -13.26 -12.25 21.55
CA ILE A 165 -14.59 -12.68 21.11
C ILE A 165 -14.43 -13.76 20.05
N SER A 166 -14.99 -14.95 20.28
CA SER A 166 -14.78 -16.13 19.40
C SER A 166 -15.06 -15.84 17.92
N ILE A 167 -16.16 -15.15 17.61
CA ILE A 167 -16.60 -14.90 16.23
C ILE A 167 -15.56 -14.12 15.41
N VAL A 168 -14.72 -13.30 16.05
CA VAL A 168 -13.74 -12.44 15.37
C VAL A 168 -12.46 -13.20 14.96
N ASN A 169 -12.37 -14.49 15.31
CA ASN A 169 -11.29 -15.37 14.87
C ASN A 169 -11.73 -16.33 13.74
N GLU A 170 -12.92 -16.15 13.19
CA GLU A 170 -13.47 -16.99 12.13
C GLU A 170 -13.36 -16.34 10.74
N TRP A 171 -13.01 -17.12 9.72
CA TRP A 171 -12.95 -16.67 8.33
C TRP A 171 -14.32 -16.57 7.69
N GLU A 172 -15.13 -17.64 7.78
CA GLU A 172 -16.39 -17.80 7.05
C GLU A 172 -17.40 -16.67 7.29
N ASN A 173 -17.39 -16.06 8.47
CA ASN A 173 -18.28 -14.95 8.82
C ASN A 173 -17.61 -13.57 8.67
N ASN A 174 -16.40 -13.49 8.12
CA ASN A 174 -15.55 -12.30 8.09
C ASN A 174 -15.26 -11.73 9.49
N GLY A 175 -14.99 -12.59 10.46
CA GLY A 175 -14.60 -12.20 11.82
C GLY A 175 -13.19 -11.60 11.87
N ILE A 176 -12.26 -12.19 11.12
CA ILE A 176 -10.88 -11.70 10.99
C ILE A 176 -10.85 -10.27 10.43
N LEU A 177 -11.78 -9.94 9.52
CA LEU A 177 -11.94 -8.57 9.00
C LEU A 177 -12.23 -7.58 10.14
N LEU A 178 -13.20 -7.89 11.01
CA LEU A 178 -13.53 -7.02 12.14
C LEU A 178 -12.35 -6.83 13.10
N LYS A 179 -11.60 -7.92 13.34
CA LYS A 179 -10.39 -7.92 14.16
C LYS A 179 -9.32 -6.99 13.59
N LEU A 180 -9.08 -7.05 12.27
CA LEU A 180 -8.15 -6.16 11.58
C LEU A 180 -8.61 -4.71 11.61
N LEU A 181 -9.88 -4.43 11.27
CA LEU A 181 -10.45 -3.09 11.28
C LEU A 181 -10.32 -2.45 12.66
N SER A 182 -10.63 -3.19 13.72
CA SER A 182 -10.50 -2.70 15.10
C SER A 182 -9.05 -2.44 15.48
N SER A 183 -8.11 -3.27 14.99
CA SER A 183 -6.67 -3.06 15.20
C SER A 183 -6.18 -1.81 14.47
N SER A 184 -6.65 -1.59 13.24
CA SER A 184 -6.34 -0.44 12.41
C SER A 184 -6.89 0.86 13.02
N ILE A 185 -8.14 0.87 13.49
CA ILE A 185 -8.72 2.02 14.19
C ILE A 185 -7.90 2.36 15.44
N LEU A 186 -7.49 1.37 16.26
CA LEU A 186 -6.63 1.61 17.42
C LEU A 186 -5.28 2.21 17.03
N TYR A 187 -4.71 1.79 15.90
CA TYR A 187 -3.47 2.34 15.38
C TYR A 187 -3.64 3.78 14.88
N ASN A 188 -4.75 4.09 14.20
CA ASN A 188 -5.08 5.44 13.75
C ASN A 188 -5.18 6.45 14.91
N ILE A 189 -5.68 5.99 16.07
CA ILE A 189 -5.82 6.82 17.29
C ILE A 189 -4.71 6.59 18.33
N LYS A 190 -3.58 5.97 17.94
CA LYS A 190 -2.51 5.52 18.85
C LYS A 190 -1.95 6.59 19.79
N THR A 191 -2.04 7.87 19.41
CA THR A 191 -1.52 9.00 20.21
C THR A 191 -2.36 9.27 21.47
N ILE A 192 -3.62 8.82 21.52
CA ILE A 192 -4.55 9.09 22.62
C ILE A 192 -4.96 7.84 23.40
N ILE A 193 -4.53 6.64 23.00
CA ILE A 193 -4.93 5.40 23.69
C ILE A 193 -4.20 5.24 25.04
N PRO A 194 -4.87 4.80 26.10
CA PRO A 194 -4.29 4.60 27.42
C PRO A 194 -3.58 3.24 27.57
N ILE A 195 -2.90 2.75 26.52
CA ILE A 195 -2.10 1.52 26.53
C ILE A 195 -0.69 1.79 26.02
N SER A 196 0.27 0.93 26.37
CA SER A 196 1.64 1.06 25.85
C SER A 196 1.71 0.73 24.36
N MET A 197 2.69 1.29 23.67
CA MET A 197 2.98 0.92 22.27
C MET A 197 3.34 -0.56 22.12
N ASP A 198 4.02 -1.15 23.11
CA ASP A 198 4.28 -2.60 23.18
C ASP A 198 2.98 -3.42 23.16
N GLU A 199 1.99 -3.04 24.01
CA GLU A 199 0.69 -3.72 24.01
C GLU A 199 -0.05 -3.52 22.68
N LEU A 200 -0.04 -2.30 22.13
CA LEU A 200 -0.67 -1.99 20.85
C LEU A 200 -0.07 -2.82 19.71
N TYR A 201 1.26 -2.84 19.57
CA TYR A 201 1.95 -3.62 18.54
C TYR A 201 1.67 -5.11 18.70
N SER A 202 1.63 -5.62 19.94
CA SER A 202 1.23 -7.01 20.17
C SER A 202 -0.15 -7.32 19.60
N ILE A 203 -1.14 -6.46 19.83
CA ILE A 203 -2.50 -6.61 19.32
C ILE A 203 -2.50 -6.59 17.78
N ILE A 204 -1.88 -5.56 17.18
CA ILE A 204 -1.88 -5.35 15.73
C ILE A 204 -1.19 -6.50 15.01
N PHE A 205 0.04 -6.87 15.42
CA PHE A 205 0.78 -7.93 14.74
C PHE A 205 0.12 -9.30 14.91
N ASN A 206 -0.57 -9.57 16.03
CA ASN A 206 -1.35 -10.80 16.18
C ASN A 206 -2.58 -10.82 15.24
N ALA A 207 -3.23 -9.68 15.02
CA ALA A 207 -4.34 -9.56 14.07
C ALA A 207 -3.87 -9.74 12.61
N ILE A 208 -2.78 -9.07 12.22
CA ILE A 208 -2.11 -9.27 10.92
C ILE A 208 -1.74 -10.73 10.76
N SER A 209 -1.06 -11.32 11.74
CA SER A 209 -0.66 -12.73 11.74
C SER A 209 -1.83 -13.68 11.51
N SER A 210 -3.00 -13.40 12.09
CA SER A 210 -4.24 -14.20 11.91
C SER A 210 -4.78 -14.12 10.47
N SER A 211 -4.70 -12.94 9.84
CA SER A 211 -5.11 -12.75 8.43
C SER A 211 -4.20 -13.47 7.44
N LEU A 212 -2.89 -13.53 7.73
CA LEU A 212 -1.90 -14.18 6.87
C LEU A 212 -1.84 -15.71 7.02
N GLU A 213 -2.69 -16.30 7.87
CA GLU A 213 -2.86 -17.76 7.99
C GLU A 213 -3.83 -18.36 6.97
N TYR A 214 -4.45 -17.52 6.13
CA TYR A 214 -5.40 -17.98 5.13
C TYR A 214 -4.71 -18.85 4.08
N LYS A 215 -5.24 -20.07 3.90
CA LYS A 215 -4.72 -21.03 2.92
C LYS A 215 -5.22 -20.73 1.51
N THR A 216 -4.56 -19.80 0.83
CA THR A 216 -4.87 -19.44 -0.56
C THR A 216 -4.84 -20.63 -1.51
N SER A 217 -3.96 -21.62 -1.29
CA SER A 217 -3.88 -22.82 -2.12
C SER A 217 -5.15 -23.69 -2.07
N GLU A 218 -5.87 -23.72 -0.94
CA GLU A 218 -7.16 -24.40 -0.81
C GLU A 218 -8.27 -23.56 -1.46
N SER A 219 -8.27 -22.25 -1.22
CA SER A 219 -9.20 -21.29 -1.82
C SER A 219 -9.15 -21.29 -3.36
N ILE A 220 -7.95 -21.36 -3.94
CA ILE A 220 -7.76 -21.44 -5.39
C ILE A 220 -8.37 -22.73 -5.96
N LYS A 221 -8.18 -23.87 -5.29
CA LYS A 221 -8.80 -25.14 -5.72
C LYS A 221 -10.32 -25.06 -5.66
N GLU A 222 -10.85 -24.39 -4.64
CA GLU A 222 -12.28 -24.19 -4.48
C GLU A 222 -12.85 -23.28 -5.58
N VAL A 223 -12.23 -22.13 -5.85
CA VAL A 223 -12.73 -21.19 -6.88
C VAL A 223 -12.66 -21.78 -8.29
N ILE A 224 -11.66 -22.63 -8.59
CA ILE A 224 -11.60 -23.40 -9.85
C ILE A 224 -12.86 -24.26 -9.99
N SER A 225 -13.20 -25.04 -8.95
CA SER A 225 -14.37 -25.91 -8.97
C SER A 225 -15.69 -25.12 -9.04
N LEU A 226 -15.77 -23.97 -8.38
CA LEU A 226 -16.95 -23.09 -8.42
C LEU A 226 -17.15 -22.48 -9.81
N ALA A 227 -16.08 -21.99 -10.45
CA ALA A 227 -16.15 -21.43 -11.80
C ALA A 227 -16.66 -22.46 -12.83
N GLU A 228 -16.21 -23.73 -12.73
CA GLU A 228 -16.73 -24.82 -13.55
C GLU A 228 -18.24 -25.07 -13.33
N LYS A 229 -18.70 -25.03 -12.07
CA LYS A 229 -20.12 -25.17 -11.74
C LYS A 229 -20.96 -24.01 -12.29
N MET A 230 -20.49 -22.77 -12.13
CA MET A 230 -21.17 -21.57 -12.64
C MET A 230 -21.37 -21.65 -14.15
N LYS A 231 -20.34 -22.09 -14.88
CA LYS A 231 -20.45 -22.33 -16.33
C LYS A 231 -21.53 -23.34 -16.69
N ILE A 232 -21.63 -24.45 -15.95
CA ILE A 232 -22.65 -25.48 -16.19
C ILE A 232 -24.04 -24.92 -15.88
N GLU A 233 -24.21 -24.21 -14.76
CA GLU A 233 -25.46 -23.56 -14.37
C GLU A 233 -25.93 -22.56 -15.44
N ASP A 234 -25.06 -21.68 -15.89
CA ASP A 234 -25.34 -20.68 -16.94
C ASP A 234 -25.72 -21.35 -18.28
N GLN A 235 -25.01 -22.41 -18.67
CA GLN A 235 -25.36 -23.18 -19.87
C GLN A 235 -26.74 -23.84 -19.76
N GLN A 236 -27.11 -24.35 -18.59
CA GLN A 236 -28.44 -24.93 -18.35
C GLN A 236 -29.54 -23.86 -18.41
N ILE A 237 -29.28 -22.67 -17.85
CA ILE A 237 -30.21 -21.52 -17.95
C ILE A 237 -30.43 -21.17 -19.42
N ILE A 238 -29.35 -20.96 -20.19
CA ILE A 238 -29.42 -20.63 -21.62
C ILE A 238 -30.21 -21.69 -22.43
N GLN A 239 -30.00 -22.98 -22.15
CA GLN A 239 -30.73 -24.07 -22.81
C GLN A 239 -32.24 -24.06 -22.46
N LYS A 240 -32.59 -23.78 -21.20
CA LYS A 240 -33.99 -23.62 -20.77
C LYS A 240 -34.64 -22.39 -21.43
N THR A 241 -33.95 -21.25 -21.47
CA THR A 241 -34.46 -20.01 -22.07
C THR A 241 -34.68 -20.13 -23.57
N LYS A 242 -33.83 -20.89 -24.30
CA LYS A 242 -34.04 -21.17 -25.74
C LYS A 242 -35.30 -21.97 -26.05
N ASN A 243 -35.84 -22.72 -25.07
CA ASN A 243 -37.01 -23.57 -25.24
C ASN A 243 -38.34 -22.93 -24.75
N ILE A 244 -38.32 -21.70 -24.22
CA ILE A 244 -39.51 -21.08 -23.59
C ILE A 244 -39.89 -19.78 -24.34
N LYS A 245 -41.03 -19.80 -25.02
CA LYS A 245 -41.72 -18.57 -25.45
C LYS A 245 -42.44 -17.97 -24.24
N ASN A 246 -41.96 -16.81 -23.80
CA ASN A 246 -42.47 -15.91 -22.76
C ASN A 246 -42.15 -16.25 -21.29
N LYS A 247 -41.39 -15.32 -20.70
CA LYS A 247 -41.45 -14.80 -19.32
C LYS A 247 -41.45 -15.81 -18.17
N GLU A 248 -40.25 -16.22 -17.79
CA GLU A 248 -39.86 -16.30 -16.37
C GLU A 248 -38.70 -15.33 -16.13
N LEU A 249 -38.98 -14.03 -16.26
CA LEU A 249 -38.09 -12.94 -15.82
C LEU A 249 -38.24 -12.67 -14.30
N ILE A 250 -38.56 -13.70 -13.51
CA ILE A 250 -38.86 -13.55 -12.07
C ILE A 250 -37.99 -14.46 -11.17
N GLU A 251 -37.16 -15.36 -11.72
CA GLU A 251 -36.22 -16.14 -10.88
C GLU A 251 -34.82 -15.50 -10.72
N MET A 252 -34.65 -14.21 -11.04
CA MET A 252 -33.34 -13.53 -10.97
C MET A 252 -32.93 -13.03 -9.58
N ASN A 253 -33.74 -13.21 -8.53
CA ASN A 253 -33.39 -12.81 -7.16
C ASN A 253 -33.27 -13.99 -6.17
N LYS A 254 -33.10 -15.22 -6.66
CA LYS A 254 -32.69 -16.32 -5.77
C LYS A 254 -31.18 -16.23 -5.57
N GLU A 255 -30.76 -16.06 -4.32
CA GLU A 255 -29.40 -16.34 -3.83
C GLU A 255 -28.85 -17.54 -4.61
N ASN A 256 -27.82 -17.32 -5.43
CA ASN A 256 -27.15 -18.42 -6.11
C ASN A 256 -26.00 -18.85 -5.19
N PRO A 257 -26.13 -19.99 -4.48
CA PRO A 257 -25.16 -20.39 -3.46
C PRO A 257 -23.74 -20.52 -4.02
N THR A 258 -23.60 -20.84 -5.31
CA THR A 258 -22.32 -20.94 -6.00
C THR A 258 -21.66 -19.56 -6.13
N TYR A 259 -22.41 -18.56 -6.61
CA TYR A 259 -21.92 -17.17 -6.74
C TYR A 259 -21.65 -16.55 -5.37
N ASP A 260 -22.52 -16.79 -4.38
CA ASP A 260 -22.35 -16.27 -3.03
C ASP A 260 -21.13 -16.89 -2.35
N ARG A 261 -20.82 -18.17 -2.61
CA ARG A 261 -19.56 -18.78 -2.15
C ARG A 261 -18.33 -18.11 -2.75
N VAL A 262 -18.35 -17.76 -4.05
CA VAL A 262 -17.25 -17.01 -4.68
C VAL A 262 -17.07 -15.65 -4.00
N LYS A 263 -18.15 -14.92 -3.72
CA LYS A 263 -18.07 -13.64 -2.98
C LYS A 263 -17.47 -13.80 -1.58
N VAL A 264 -17.78 -14.90 -0.88
CA VAL A 264 -17.15 -15.20 0.42
C VAL A 264 -15.64 -15.38 0.26
N LEU A 265 -15.20 -16.17 -0.72
CA LEU A 265 -13.76 -16.34 -1.00
C LEU A 265 -13.08 -15.01 -1.38
N GLU A 266 -13.75 -14.18 -2.19
CA GLU A 266 -13.26 -12.84 -2.52
C GLU A 266 -13.14 -11.95 -1.27
N SER A 267 -14.11 -12.02 -0.35
CA SER A 267 -14.05 -11.26 0.91
C SER A 267 -12.88 -11.69 1.80
N HIS A 268 -12.52 -12.97 1.81
CA HIS A 268 -11.31 -13.43 2.49
C HIS A 268 -10.05 -12.82 1.87
N LEU A 269 -9.97 -12.72 0.53
CA LEU A 269 -8.85 -12.06 -0.13
C LEU A 269 -8.77 -10.57 0.22
N THR A 270 -9.91 -9.86 0.25
CA THR A 270 -9.92 -8.44 0.68
C THR A 270 -9.47 -8.26 2.13
N THR A 271 -9.76 -9.24 3.00
CA THR A 271 -9.29 -9.24 4.40
C THR A 271 -7.76 -9.37 4.47
N ILE A 272 -7.15 -10.21 3.63
CA ILE A 272 -5.69 -10.33 3.52
C ILE A 272 -5.07 -9.03 3.00
N GLN A 273 -5.69 -8.41 2.00
CA GLN A 273 -5.23 -7.13 1.46
C GLN A 273 -5.17 -6.05 2.54
N LEU A 274 -6.19 -5.96 3.40
CA LEU A 274 -6.21 -5.04 4.55
C LEU A 274 -5.09 -5.40 5.55
N GLY A 275 -4.89 -6.68 5.86
CA GLY A 275 -3.82 -7.12 6.75
C GLY A 275 -2.43 -6.73 6.25
N LEU A 276 -2.18 -6.83 4.94
CA LEU A 276 -0.94 -6.41 4.31
C LEU A 276 -0.77 -4.89 4.24
N GLU A 277 -1.87 -4.15 4.11
CA GLU A 277 -1.86 -2.68 4.13
C GLU A 277 -1.51 -2.14 5.52
N ILE A 278 -2.17 -2.66 6.56
CA ILE A 278 -1.85 -2.32 7.96
C ILE A 278 -0.38 -2.67 8.25
N LEU A 279 0.09 -3.84 7.79
CA LEU A 279 1.49 -4.24 7.94
C LEU A 279 2.45 -3.26 7.26
N ALA A 280 2.17 -2.86 6.02
CA ALA A 280 3.00 -1.90 5.30
C ALA A 280 3.05 -0.55 6.01
N ASN A 281 1.91 -0.05 6.49
CA ASN A 281 1.79 1.24 7.18
C ASN A 281 2.53 1.24 8.54
N VAL A 282 2.36 0.18 9.34
CA VAL A 282 3.03 0.06 10.65
C VAL A 282 4.56 -0.06 10.50
N CYS A 283 5.03 -0.68 9.41
CA CYS A 283 6.46 -0.82 9.11
C CYS A 283 7.09 0.39 8.39
N SER A 284 6.31 1.40 7.99
CA SER A 284 6.82 2.59 7.30
C SER A 284 6.78 3.88 8.13
N GLU A 285 6.27 3.83 9.37
CA GLU A 285 6.02 5.01 10.22
C GLU A 285 7.26 5.91 10.38
N ASP A 286 8.44 5.34 10.59
CA ASP A 286 9.68 6.11 10.87
C ASP A 286 10.35 6.60 9.57
N LEU A 287 10.03 6.01 8.41
CA LEU A 287 10.54 6.47 7.11
C LEU A 287 9.92 7.81 6.67
N ASN A 288 8.80 8.20 7.31
CA ASN A 288 8.05 9.40 6.98
C ASN A 288 8.44 10.62 7.85
N GLU A 289 9.13 10.43 8.98
CA GLU A 289 9.57 11.55 9.82
C GLU A 289 10.70 12.35 9.16
N ASP A 290 11.56 11.69 8.35
CA ASP A 290 12.60 12.36 7.55
C ASP A 290 12.04 13.28 6.44
N ILE A 291 10.76 13.12 6.07
CA ILE A 291 10.11 13.90 4.99
C ILE A 291 9.25 15.04 5.55
N LYS A 292 8.75 14.94 6.80
CA LYS A 292 7.82 15.92 7.38
C LYS A 292 8.48 17.19 7.93
N ASN A 293 9.81 17.26 8.00
CA ASN A 293 10.51 18.45 8.51
C ASN A 293 10.62 19.60 7.48
N ASP A 294 10.20 19.39 6.22
CA ASP A 294 10.34 20.39 5.15
C ASP A 294 9.07 21.19 4.83
N GLU A 295 7.98 21.07 5.60
CA GLU A 295 6.87 22.03 5.51
C GLU A 295 7.19 23.35 6.23
N MET A 296 8.24 24.04 5.77
CA MET A 296 8.40 25.45 6.05
C MET A 296 7.37 26.25 5.23
N ASN A 297 6.50 26.97 5.94
CA ASN A 297 5.65 28.02 5.39
C ASN A 297 6.55 29.13 4.82
N ASP A 298 6.84 29.06 3.52
CA ASP A 298 7.48 30.17 2.80
C ASP A 298 6.41 31.15 2.33
N GLU A 299 6.30 32.28 3.04
CA GLU A 299 5.79 33.50 2.44
C GLU A 299 6.80 33.93 1.36
N GLU A 300 6.58 33.52 0.10
CA GLU A 300 7.42 33.87 -1.06
C GLU A 300 7.59 35.41 -1.15
N MET A 301 8.78 35.91 -0.79
CA MET A 301 9.25 37.21 -1.26
C MET A 301 9.87 37.01 -2.65
N GLU A 302 9.48 37.82 -3.63
CA GLU A 302 10.11 37.85 -4.95
C GLU A 302 11.59 38.26 -4.81
N MET A 303 12.49 37.27 -4.73
CA MET A 303 13.93 37.45 -4.82
C MET A 303 14.37 37.25 -6.27
N ASP A 304 15.43 37.95 -6.68
CA ASP A 304 15.95 37.86 -8.06
C ASP A 304 16.80 36.57 -8.22
N GLU A 305 16.86 36.01 -9.44
CA GLU A 305 17.37 34.65 -9.72
C GLU A 305 18.81 34.35 -9.23
N GLN A 306 19.64 35.38 -9.07
CA GLN A 306 21.01 35.23 -8.52
C GLN A 306 21.05 35.15 -7.00
N GLU A 307 20.12 35.83 -6.32
CA GLU A 307 20.03 35.83 -4.86
C GLU A 307 19.40 34.53 -4.34
N GLU A 308 18.48 33.91 -5.10
CA GLU A 308 17.96 32.56 -4.80
C GLU A 308 19.05 31.49 -4.89
N GLU A 309 19.91 31.56 -5.90
CA GLU A 309 20.99 30.59 -6.10
C GLU A 309 22.06 30.74 -5.00
N GLU A 310 22.38 31.95 -4.55
CA GLU A 310 23.28 32.19 -3.41
C GLU A 310 22.66 31.78 -2.07
N ALA A 311 21.38 32.06 -1.82
CA ALA A 311 20.69 31.65 -0.59
C ALA A 311 20.59 30.12 -0.46
N PHE A 312 20.25 29.43 -1.54
CA PHE A 312 20.23 27.97 -1.60
C PHE A 312 21.63 27.37 -1.34
N LEU A 313 22.69 27.99 -1.88
CA LEU A 313 24.07 27.56 -1.65
C LEU A 313 24.50 27.74 -0.18
N GLU A 314 24.08 28.81 0.49
CA GLU A 314 24.34 29.01 1.92
C GLU A 314 23.58 28.00 2.81
N GLU A 315 22.36 27.64 2.42
CA GLU A 315 21.54 26.66 3.14
C GLU A 315 22.06 25.23 2.99
N MET A 316 22.45 24.82 1.77
CA MET A 316 23.11 23.53 1.53
C MET A 316 24.40 23.36 2.34
N ASN A 317 25.18 24.43 2.55
CA ASN A 317 26.39 24.36 3.36
C ASN A 317 26.08 24.11 4.85
N LYS A 318 24.95 24.62 5.37
CA LYS A 318 24.51 24.34 6.75
C LYS A 318 23.95 22.92 6.91
N ILE A 319 23.20 22.42 5.92
CA ILE A 319 22.67 21.05 5.93
C ILE A 319 23.80 20.01 5.91
N ASN A 320 24.84 20.24 5.10
CA ASN A 320 26.03 19.38 5.06
C ASN A 320 26.79 19.34 6.39
N GLU A 321 26.75 20.42 7.20
CA GLU A 321 27.33 20.42 8.55
C GLU A 321 26.48 19.63 9.56
N MET A 322 25.15 19.61 9.38
CA MET A 322 24.22 18.87 10.24
C MET A 322 24.19 17.36 9.94
N GLN A 323 24.32 16.95 8.67
CA GLN A 323 24.36 15.53 8.28
C GLN A 323 25.59 14.78 8.83
N GLN A 324 26.69 15.48 9.16
CA GLN A 324 27.84 14.87 9.82
C GLN A 324 27.59 14.53 11.30
N GLU A 325 26.56 15.10 11.95
CA GLU A 325 26.19 14.80 13.33
C GLU A 325 25.18 13.65 13.46
N GLU A 326 24.37 13.38 12.43
CA GLU A 326 23.36 12.29 12.43
C GLU A 326 23.94 10.88 12.21
N GLU A 327 25.11 10.74 11.58
CA GLU A 327 25.79 9.44 11.46
C GLU A 327 26.24 8.84 12.83
N ALA A 328 26.11 9.60 13.92
CA ALA A 328 26.49 9.20 15.28
C ALA A 328 25.30 8.80 16.19
N GLY A 329 24.06 8.76 15.67
CA GLY A 329 22.90 8.31 16.43
C GLY A 329 22.92 6.79 16.70
N GLU A 330 23.04 6.39 17.96
CA GLU A 330 22.83 5.01 18.38
C GLU A 330 21.42 4.55 17.99
N ASN A 331 21.31 3.66 16.99
CA ASN A 331 20.06 3.02 16.57
C ASN A 331 19.32 2.46 17.79
N THR A 332 18.25 3.14 18.21
CA THR A 332 17.24 2.57 19.10
C THR A 332 16.68 1.33 18.41
N THR A 333 16.79 0.17 19.06
CA THR A 333 16.23 -1.08 18.52
C THR A 333 14.73 -0.91 18.33
N ASP A 334 14.29 -0.96 17.08
CA ASP A 334 12.88 -0.92 16.74
C ASP A 334 12.13 -2.08 17.40
N GLU A 335 11.24 -1.75 18.33
CA GLU A 335 10.45 -2.71 19.09
C GLU A 335 9.50 -3.53 18.21
N ARG A 336 9.12 -3.06 17.01
CA ARG A 336 8.25 -3.78 16.06
C ARG A 336 8.90 -5.06 15.57
N GLY A 337 10.23 -5.08 15.42
CA GLY A 337 10.99 -6.23 14.93
C GLY A 337 10.74 -7.52 15.71
N LYS A 338 10.56 -7.43 17.05
CA LYS A 338 10.29 -8.61 17.89
C LYS A 338 8.95 -9.28 17.54
N TYR A 339 7.93 -8.51 17.16
CA TYR A 339 6.61 -9.06 16.81
C TYR A 339 6.59 -9.67 15.42
N ILE A 340 7.31 -9.09 14.45
CA ILE A 340 7.55 -9.69 13.13
C ILE A 340 8.15 -11.08 13.28
N ILE A 341 9.19 -11.21 14.12
CA ILE A 341 9.89 -12.49 14.38
C ILE A 341 8.96 -13.47 15.10
N ASN A 342 8.37 -13.06 16.22
CA ASN A 342 7.55 -13.95 17.07
C ASN A 342 6.31 -14.50 16.34
N ASN A 343 5.73 -13.72 15.42
CA ASN A 343 4.58 -14.13 14.62
C ASN A 343 4.96 -14.82 13.29
N GLY A 344 6.26 -14.92 12.97
CA GLY A 344 6.74 -15.50 11.71
C GLY A 344 6.25 -14.75 10.46
N ILE A 345 6.06 -13.43 10.56
CA ILE A 345 5.40 -12.63 9.52
C ILE A 345 6.14 -12.70 8.18
N ILE A 346 7.48 -12.64 8.17
CA ILE A 346 8.29 -12.72 6.94
C ILE A 346 7.97 -13.99 6.15
N GLY A 347 7.94 -15.15 6.80
CA GLY A 347 7.63 -16.42 6.16
C GLY A 347 6.20 -16.48 5.62
N LYS A 348 5.24 -15.90 6.35
CA LYS A 348 3.84 -15.80 5.90
C LYS A 348 3.73 -14.88 4.68
N VAL A 349 4.36 -13.71 4.69
CA VAL A 349 4.39 -12.74 3.58
C VAL A 349 5.01 -13.34 2.32
N ILE A 350 6.14 -14.05 2.44
CA ILE A 350 6.81 -14.72 1.31
C ILE A 350 5.85 -15.68 0.57
N SER A 351 4.98 -16.37 1.31
CA SER A 351 4.01 -17.30 0.69
C SER A 351 3.00 -16.62 -0.26
N TYR A 352 2.74 -15.33 -0.06
CA TYR A 352 1.87 -14.53 -0.92
C TYR A 352 2.62 -13.92 -2.12
N CYS A 353 3.93 -13.69 -1.99
CA CYS A 353 4.76 -13.17 -3.08
C CYS A 353 4.88 -14.16 -4.26
N GLU A 354 4.76 -15.46 -4.01
CA GLU A 354 4.92 -16.51 -5.01
C GLU A 354 3.62 -16.92 -5.74
N ASN A 355 2.54 -16.16 -5.58
CA ASN A 355 1.20 -16.53 -6.06
C ASN A 355 1.00 -16.33 -7.58
N PHE A 356 1.84 -16.95 -8.41
CA PHE A 356 1.66 -16.98 -9.87
C PHE A 356 0.85 -18.22 -10.26
N GLN A 357 -0.36 -18.00 -10.76
CA GLN A 357 -1.19 -19.07 -11.30
C GLN A 357 -1.68 -18.71 -12.69
N ASP A 358 -1.53 -19.66 -13.63
CA ASP A 358 -2.19 -19.58 -14.92
C ASP A 358 -3.65 -20.05 -14.76
N TYR A 359 -4.52 -19.10 -14.44
CA TYR A 359 -5.95 -19.35 -14.32
C TYR A 359 -6.53 -19.75 -15.68
N ASN A 360 -7.32 -20.83 -15.73
CA ASN A 360 -8.01 -21.21 -16.96
C ASN A 360 -9.06 -20.17 -17.38
N ASP A 361 -9.57 -20.27 -18.60
CA ASP A 361 -10.55 -19.31 -19.14
C ASP A 361 -11.87 -19.30 -18.35
N ASP A 362 -12.23 -20.40 -17.68
CA ASP A 362 -13.44 -20.47 -16.89
C ASP A 362 -13.35 -19.53 -15.67
N ILE A 363 -12.25 -19.56 -14.92
CA ILE A 363 -12.05 -18.64 -13.78
C ILE A 363 -11.96 -17.20 -14.25
N ARG A 364 -11.30 -16.94 -15.39
CA ARG A 364 -11.22 -15.59 -15.97
C ARG A 364 -12.59 -15.02 -16.31
N ASN A 365 -13.54 -15.87 -16.70
CA ASN A 365 -14.89 -15.45 -17.07
C ASN A 365 -15.84 -15.36 -15.87
N TYR A 366 -15.73 -16.26 -14.89
CA TYR A 366 -16.71 -16.39 -13.81
C TYR A 366 -16.21 -15.87 -12.44
N ALA A 367 -14.90 -15.67 -12.25
CA ALA A 367 -14.29 -15.25 -10.99
C ALA A 367 -13.13 -14.26 -11.23
N SER A 368 -13.32 -13.30 -12.13
CA SER A 368 -12.30 -12.29 -12.48
C SER A 368 -11.90 -11.39 -11.30
N SER A 369 -12.85 -11.06 -10.42
CA SER A 369 -12.61 -10.30 -9.19
C SER A 369 -11.67 -11.04 -8.24
N TYR A 370 -11.86 -12.36 -8.06
CA TYR A 370 -10.92 -13.21 -7.31
C TYR A 370 -9.49 -13.16 -7.88
N ILE A 371 -9.31 -13.23 -9.20
CA ILE A 371 -7.99 -13.13 -9.85
C ILE A 371 -7.38 -11.76 -9.56
N ASN A 372 -8.15 -10.69 -9.73
CA ASN A 372 -7.69 -9.33 -9.46
C ASN A 372 -7.23 -9.17 -8.01
N ASN A 373 -8.04 -9.65 -7.06
CA ASN A 373 -7.71 -9.61 -5.64
C ASN A 373 -6.45 -10.42 -5.31
N SER A 374 -6.23 -11.55 -6.00
CA SER A 374 -5.01 -12.35 -5.83
C SER A 374 -3.76 -11.60 -6.31
N ASN A 375 -3.84 -10.88 -7.43
CA ASN A 375 -2.74 -10.07 -7.95
C ASN A 375 -2.43 -8.89 -7.01
N ILE A 376 -3.46 -8.24 -6.46
CA ILE A 376 -3.29 -7.15 -5.48
C ILE A 376 -2.60 -7.67 -4.23
N ILE A 377 -2.97 -8.85 -3.73
CA ILE A 377 -2.30 -9.48 -2.57
C ILE A 377 -0.81 -9.68 -2.86
N GLN A 378 -0.45 -10.18 -4.04
CA GLN A 378 0.95 -10.40 -4.41
C GLN A 378 1.74 -9.09 -4.43
N LEU A 379 1.19 -8.03 -5.03
CA LEU A 379 1.83 -6.72 -5.04
C LEU A 379 2.00 -6.17 -3.61
N ARG A 380 0.92 -6.20 -2.82
CA ARG A 380 0.94 -5.72 -1.42
C ARG A 380 1.88 -6.53 -0.53
N SER A 381 2.01 -7.83 -0.74
CA SER A 381 2.93 -8.66 0.04
C SER A 381 4.39 -8.31 -0.24
N ILE A 382 4.74 -8.00 -1.49
CA ILE A 382 6.08 -7.59 -1.85
C ILE A 382 6.38 -6.19 -1.30
N ASN A 383 5.44 -5.26 -1.37
CA ASN A 383 5.59 -3.93 -0.75
C ASN A 383 5.71 -4.02 0.78
N ALA A 384 4.94 -4.89 1.43
CA ALA A 384 5.08 -5.13 2.86
C ALA A 384 6.46 -5.73 3.20
N LEU A 385 6.96 -6.67 2.39
CA LEU A 385 8.30 -7.23 2.55
C LEU A 385 9.38 -6.14 2.43
N ASN A 386 9.26 -5.23 1.45
CA ASN A 386 10.14 -4.08 1.30
C ASN A 386 10.23 -3.25 2.59
N ASN A 387 9.09 -2.88 3.17
CA ASN A 387 9.04 -2.07 4.38
C ASN A 387 9.60 -2.83 5.59
N ILE A 388 9.30 -4.14 5.71
CA ILE A 388 9.90 -4.99 6.73
C ILE A 388 11.42 -4.98 6.62
N LEU A 389 11.98 -5.16 5.41
CA LEU A 389 13.44 -5.17 5.22
C LEU A 389 14.09 -3.83 5.62
N MET A 390 13.45 -2.69 5.35
CA MET A 390 13.98 -1.41 5.80
C MET A 390 13.91 -1.22 7.32
N MET A 391 12.90 -1.81 7.96
CA MET A 391 12.61 -1.67 9.39
C MET A 391 13.40 -2.65 10.28
N MET A 392 13.74 -3.85 9.79
CA MET A 392 14.28 -4.91 10.64
C MET A 392 15.61 -4.52 11.33
N PRO A 393 15.77 -4.82 12.63
CA PRO A 393 16.97 -4.46 13.36
C PRO A 393 18.19 -5.27 12.90
N LYS A 394 19.38 -4.69 13.09
CA LYS A 394 20.67 -5.30 12.74
C LYS A 394 20.83 -6.73 13.26
N GLU A 395 20.37 -6.99 14.49
CA GLU A 395 20.47 -8.31 15.13
C GLU A 395 19.77 -9.39 14.31
N TRP A 396 18.64 -9.07 13.68
CA TRP A 396 17.93 -10.01 12.83
C TRP A 396 18.77 -10.40 11.61
N TYR A 397 19.36 -9.42 10.93
CA TYR A 397 20.24 -9.67 9.79
C TYR A 397 21.45 -10.55 10.16
N VAL A 398 22.09 -10.23 11.29
CA VAL A 398 23.26 -10.98 11.77
C VAL A 398 22.92 -12.42 12.14
N ASN A 399 21.74 -12.65 12.71
CA ASN A 399 21.29 -13.99 13.10
C ASN A 399 20.77 -14.82 11.90
N ASN A 400 20.43 -14.18 10.78
CA ASN A 400 19.80 -14.81 9.62
C ASN A 400 20.60 -14.63 8.31
N ILE A 401 21.94 -14.56 8.38
CA ILE A 401 22.81 -14.30 7.21
C ILE A 401 22.52 -15.24 6.03
N GLY A 402 22.30 -16.53 6.31
CA GLY A 402 21.99 -17.52 5.26
C GLY A 402 20.70 -17.19 4.52
N ASP A 403 19.64 -16.88 5.27
CA ASP A 403 18.33 -16.54 4.71
C ASP A 403 18.35 -15.20 3.96
N VAL A 404 19.06 -14.19 4.49
CA VAL A 404 19.28 -12.90 3.83
C VAL A 404 19.96 -13.09 2.47
N LYS A 405 21.00 -13.93 2.40
CA LYS A 405 21.69 -14.23 1.13
C LYS A 405 20.81 -15.03 0.17
N ASN A 406 20.05 -15.99 0.67
CA ASN A 406 19.11 -16.76 -0.15
C ASN A 406 17.97 -15.87 -0.69
N MET A 407 17.53 -14.87 0.08
CA MET A 407 16.48 -13.94 -0.29
C MET A 407 16.86 -13.11 -1.52
N TRP A 408 18.13 -12.73 -1.68
CA TRP A 408 18.60 -12.08 -2.91
C TRP A 408 18.37 -12.94 -4.15
N GLY A 409 18.82 -14.20 -4.11
CA GLY A 409 18.64 -15.14 -5.22
C GLY A 409 17.16 -15.40 -5.51
N TRP A 410 16.36 -15.55 -4.45
CA TRP A 410 14.92 -15.73 -4.55
C TRP A 410 14.20 -14.52 -5.19
N LEU A 411 14.50 -13.29 -4.77
CA LEU A 411 13.93 -12.07 -5.37
C LEU A 411 14.32 -11.94 -6.85
N TYR A 412 15.58 -12.25 -7.20
CA TYR A 412 16.02 -12.24 -8.59
C TYR A 412 15.25 -13.27 -9.44
N ASP A 413 15.11 -14.51 -8.95
CA ASP A 413 14.34 -15.56 -9.64
C ASP A 413 12.86 -15.18 -9.76
N LEU A 414 12.32 -14.52 -8.74
CA LEU A 414 10.94 -14.01 -8.71
C LEU A 414 10.72 -12.94 -9.78
N ALA A 415 11.64 -11.98 -9.91
CA ALA A 415 11.62 -10.97 -10.96
C ALA A 415 11.72 -11.62 -12.36
N GLY A 416 12.62 -12.60 -12.52
CA GLY A 416 12.80 -13.34 -13.77
C GLY A 416 11.54 -14.08 -14.21
N LYS A 417 10.88 -14.78 -13.29
CA LYS A 417 9.57 -15.43 -13.54
C LYS A 417 8.51 -14.42 -13.96
N THR A 418 8.40 -13.30 -13.24
CA THR A 418 7.42 -12.25 -13.52
C THR A 418 7.66 -11.58 -14.88
N SER A 419 8.92 -11.31 -15.23
CA SER A 419 9.32 -10.77 -16.53
C SER A 419 9.02 -11.73 -17.68
N GLY A 420 9.16 -13.04 -17.45
CA GLY A 420 8.75 -14.08 -18.41
C GLY A 420 7.24 -14.03 -18.70
N LEU A 421 6.42 -13.88 -17.65
CA LEU A 421 4.96 -13.71 -17.79
C LEU A 421 4.59 -12.40 -18.49
N LEU A 422 5.27 -11.30 -18.16
CA LEU A 422 5.07 -10.00 -18.80
C LEU A 422 5.29 -10.07 -20.31
N SER A 423 6.37 -10.76 -20.71
CA SER A 423 6.73 -10.95 -22.12
C SER A 423 5.71 -11.80 -22.87
N ALA A 424 5.03 -12.74 -22.18
CA ALA A 424 4.01 -13.61 -22.75
C ALA A 424 2.61 -12.97 -22.78
N SER A 425 2.33 -11.98 -21.92
CA SER A 425 1.00 -11.37 -21.83
C SER A 425 0.68 -10.49 -23.05
N THR A 426 -0.58 -10.52 -23.46
CA THR A 426 -1.11 -9.73 -24.59
C THR A 426 -2.07 -8.63 -24.15
N LYS A 427 -2.48 -8.59 -22.88
CA LYS A 427 -3.45 -7.63 -22.36
C LYS A 427 -2.77 -6.52 -21.57
N ASP A 428 -3.15 -5.27 -21.84
CA ASP A 428 -2.50 -4.10 -21.23
C ASP A 428 -2.66 -4.05 -19.70
N VAL A 429 -3.83 -4.44 -19.17
CA VAL A 429 -4.07 -4.48 -17.72
C VAL A 429 -3.17 -5.50 -17.02
N GLU A 430 -3.04 -6.70 -17.60
CA GLU A 430 -2.14 -7.73 -17.06
C GLU A 430 -0.68 -7.28 -17.12
N LYS A 431 -0.26 -6.65 -18.22
CA LYS A 431 1.09 -6.08 -18.36
C LYS A 431 1.38 -5.01 -17.32
N LYS A 432 0.43 -4.11 -17.06
CA LYS A 432 0.57 -3.09 -16.03
C LYS A 432 0.79 -3.74 -14.66
N ASN A 433 -0.09 -4.66 -14.26
CA ASN A 433 0.03 -5.35 -12.97
C ASN A 433 1.37 -6.08 -12.83
N LEU A 434 1.84 -6.76 -13.89
CA LEU A 434 3.13 -7.46 -13.88
C LEU A 434 4.31 -6.49 -13.78
N ASN A 435 4.25 -5.33 -14.44
CA ASN A 435 5.25 -4.27 -14.28
C ASN A 435 5.29 -3.75 -12.84
N ASP A 436 4.13 -3.45 -12.24
CA ASP A 436 4.04 -2.97 -10.85
C ASP A 436 4.64 -4.00 -9.87
N ILE A 437 4.43 -5.29 -10.12
CA ILE A 437 5.03 -6.38 -9.33
C ILE A 437 6.55 -6.44 -9.51
N ILE A 438 7.06 -6.33 -10.74
CA ILE A 438 8.52 -6.31 -10.99
C ILE A 438 9.15 -5.12 -10.27
N GLU A 439 8.51 -3.96 -10.32
CA GLU A 439 8.96 -2.76 -9.61
C GLU A 439 9.03 -2.98 -8.10
N ALA A 440 8.00 -3.55 -7.49
CA ALA A 440 7.99 -3.89 -6.07
C ALA A 440 9.10 -4.91 -5.72
N ILE A 441 9.39 -5.88 -6.59
CA ILE A 441 10.47 -6.87 -6.38
C ILE A 441 11.83 -6.18 -6.41
N VAL A 442 12.09 -5.35 -7.43
CA VAL A 442 13.36 -4.62 -7.54
C VAL A 442 13.54 -3.63 -6.39
N ASN A 443 12.45 -3.01 -5.91
CA ASN A 443 12.50 -2.17 -4.72
C ASN A 443 12.86 -2.98 -3.45
N SER A 444 12.28 -4.18 -3.30
CA SER A 444 12.65 -5.10 -2.21
C SER A 444 14.11 -5.55 -2.29
N MET A 445 14.61 -5.77 -3.51
CA MET A 445 16.03 -6.08 -3.76
C MET A 445 16.92 -4.91 -3.33
N TRP A 446 16.54 -3.68 -3.66
CA TRP A 446 17.23 -2.47 -3.21
C TRP A 446 17.27 -2.37 -1.68
N SER A 447 16.13 -2.53 -1.02
CA SER A 447 16.03 -2.47 0.44
C SER A 447 16.89 -3.54 1.12
N LEU A 448 16.88 -4.77 0.60
CA LEU A 448 17.73 -5.85 1.09
C LEU A 448 19.22 -5.49 1.01
N VAL A 449 19.67 -5.02 -0.17
CA VAL A 449 21.08 -4.67 -0.39
C VAL A 449 21.48 -3.49 0.49
N ARG A 450 20.66 -2.43 0.53
CA ARG A 450 20.88 -1.24 1.37
C ARG A 450 20.99 -1.61 2.85
N ALA A 451 20.05 -2.41 3.37
CA ALA A 451 20.08 -2.86 4.75
C ALA A 451 21.37 -3.63 5.06
N THR A 452 21.80 -4.54 4.18
CA THR A 452 23.05 -5.31 4.41
C THR A 452 24.32 -4.47 4.29
N ASP A 453 24.35 -3.50 3.38
CA ASP A 453 25.49 -2.61 3.16
C ASP A 453 25.76 -1.71 4.37
N ASN A 454 24.70 -1.16 4.96
CA ASN A 454 24.76 -0.34 6.19
C ASN A 454 25.38 -1.08 7.38
N LEU A 455 25.37 -2.42 7.40
CA LEU A 455 25.95 -3.21 8.48
C LEU A 455 27.49 -3.23 8.46
N LYS A 456 28.11 -2.92 7.31
CA LYS A 456 29.58 -2.95 7.10
C LYS A 456 30.21 -4.29 7.53
N MET A 457 29.56 -5.41 7.20
CA MET A 457 29.96 -6.79 7.56
C MET A 457 30.20 -7.66 6.32
N GLU A 458 31.43 -8.10 6.09
CA GLU A 458 31.78 -8.90 4.89
C GLU A 458 31.01 -10.23 4.79
N GLN A 459 30.67 -10.85 5.92
CA GLN A 459 29.95 -12.13 5.94
C GLN A 459 28.50 -12.06 5.44
N ILE A 460 27.85 -10.89 5.53
CA ILE A 460 26.46 -10.71 5.11
C ILE A 460 26.34 -10.03 3.74
N LYS A 461 27.40 -9.35 3.30
CA LYS A 461 27.49 -8.66 2.01
C LYS A 461 26.96 -9.53 0.86
N ILE A 462 26.05 -8.95 0.08
CA ILE A 462 25.49 -9.55 -1.13
C ILE A 462 26.44 -9.22 -2.29
N ILE A 463 26.91 -10.26 -2.98
CA ILE A 463 27.75 -10.13 -4.17
C ILE A 463 26.94 -10.67 -5.34
N PRO A 464 26.49 -9.80 -6.28
CA PRO A 464 25.72 -10.23 -7.43
C PRO A 464 26.62 -10.92 -8.46
N THR A 465 26.02 -11.78 -9.29
CA THR A 465 26.71 -12.30 -10.48
C THR A 465 26.73 -11.25 -11.59
N GLN A 466 27.65 -11.38 -12.55
CA GLN A 466 27.67 -10.53 -13.73
C GLN A 466 26.34 -10.60 -14.51
N GLU A 467 25.74 -11.79 -14.62
CA GLU A 467 24.44 -11.99 -15.25
C GLU A 467 23.34 -11.17 -14.56
N GLN A 468 23.31 -11.13 -13.23
CA GLN A 468 22.33 -10.35 -12.47
C GLN A 468 22.48 -8.84 -12.73
N ILE A 469 23.72 -8.35 -12.82
CA ILE A 469 24.01 -6.95 -13.18
C ILE A 469 23.53 -6.64 -14.60
N GLU A 470 23.87 -7.50 -15.56
CA GLU A 470 23.48 -7.32 -16.96
C GLU A 470 21.95 -7.37 -17.13
N SER A 471 21.25 -8.23 -16.38
CA SER A 471 19.79 -8.29 -16.35
C SER A 471 19.16 -6.98 -15.85
N LEU A 472 19.68 -6.38 -14.77
CA LEU A 472 19.20 -5.08 -14.28
C LEU A 472 19.42 -3.95 -15.31
N ILE A 473 20.59 -3.94 -15.97
CA ILE A 473 20.88 -3.00 -17.06
C ILE A 473 19.95 -3.23 -18.26
N ALA A 474 19.67 -4.48 -18.60
CA ALA A 474 18.74 -4.82 -19.69
C ALA A 474 17.32 -4.36 -19.36
N THR A 475 16.85 -4.55 -18.13
CA THR A 475 15.55 -4.04 -17.65
C THR A 475 15.49 -2.52 -17.77
N TYR A 476 16.54 -1.80 -17.34
CA TYR A 476 16.59 -0.34 -17.49
C TYR A 476 16.48 0.13 -18.94
N ASN A 477 17.12 -0.59 -19.87
CA ASN A 477 17.15 -0.26 -21.30
C ASN A 477 15.85 -0.66 -22.03
N ASN A 478 14.97 -1.42 -21.39
CA ASN A 478 13.70 -1.78 -21.98
C ASN A 478 12.77 -0.56 -22.02
N THR A 479 12.42 -0.11 -23.22
CA THR A 479 11.56 1.06 -23.39
C THR A 479 10.10 0.84 -22.99
N THR A 480 9.70 -0.39 -22.67
CA THR A 480 8.35 -0.72 -22.22
C THR A 480 8.15 -0.62 -20.71
N VAL A 481 9.22 -0.45 -19.93
CA VAL A 481 9.11 -0.32 -18.48
C VAL A 481 8.90 1.12 -18.03
N THR A 482 8.37 1.30 -16.82
CA THR A 482 8.14 2.61 -16.19
C THR A 482 9.48 3.29 -15.87
N ASP A 483 9.48 4.63 -15.84
CA ASP A 483 10.65 5.37 -15.38
C ASP A 483 10.94 5.09 -13.89
N ASP A 484 9.91 4.82 -13.08
CA ASP A 484 10.05 4.43 -11.68
C ASP A 484 10.88 3.14 -11.52
N LEU A 485 10.55 2.07 -12.28
CA LEU A 485 11.35 0.85 -12.30
C LEU A 485 12.80 1.13 -12.76
N ARG A 486 12.99 2.04 -13.72
CA ARG A 486 14.33 2.43 -14.18
C ARG A 486 15.13 3.14 -13.08
N VAL A 487 14.50 4.01 -12.29
CA VAL A 487 15.12 4.62 -11.09
C VAL A 487 15.53 3.51 -10.11
N ARG A 488 14.64 2.55 -9.81
CA ARG A 488 14.96 1.44 -8.89
C ARG A 488 16.12 0.57 -9.39
N CYS A 489 16.20 0.28 -10.68
CA CYS A 489 17.33 -0.44 -11.26
C CYS A 489 18.65 0.33 -11.06
N VAL A 490 18.66 1.65 -11.29
CA VAL A 490 19.84 2.50 -11.07
C VAL A 490 20.23 2.49 -9.59
N GLY A 491 19.28 2.59 -8.67
CA GLY A 491 19.56 2.53 -7.24
C GLY A 491 20.22 1.22 -6.80
N VAL A 492 19.71 0.06 -7.26
CA VAL A 492 20.34 -1.25 -6.97
C VAL A 492 21.75 -1.33 -7.55
N LEU A 493 21.91 -0.90 -8.80
CA LEU A 493 23.22 -0.90 -9.47
C LEU A 493 24.21 0.04 -8.76
N GLY A 494 23.77 1.20 -8.27
CA GLY A 494 24.59 2.13 -7.51
C GLY A 494 25.15 1.50 -6.24
N LEU A 495 24.32 0.79 -5.47
CA LEU A 495 24.76 0.05 -4.29
C LEU A 495 25.82 -1.02 -4.60
N PHE A 496 25.72 -1.67 -5.77
CA PHE A 496 26.72 -2.64 -6.19
C PHE A 496 27.98 -2.00 -6.79
N CYS A 497 27.88 -0.80 -7.35
CA CYS A 497 29.02 -0.09 -7.92
C CYS A 497 30.08 0.17 -6.86
N LYS A 498 29.69 0.50 -5.63
CA LYS A 498 30.63 0.79 -4.53
C LYS A 498 31.30 -0.45 -3.89
N LEU A 499 30.92 -1.67 -4.27
CA LEU A 499 31.47 -2.91 -3.67
C LEU A 499 32.97 -3.07 -3.94
N GLN A 500 33.79 -2.85 -2.90
CA GLN A 500 35.22 -3.17 -2.90
C GLN A 500 35.47 -4.67 -3.20
N GLY A 501 36.59 -4.96 -3.85
CA GLY A 501 37.03 -6.30 -4.24
C GLY A 501 36.44 -6.80 -5.56
N ASN A 502 35.62 -6.00 -6.24
CA ASN A 502 34.84 -6.40 -7.41
C ASN A 502 35.01 -5.45 -8.61
N ILE A 503 36.26 -5.13 -8.95
CA ILE A 503 36.62 -4.17 -10.02
C ILE A 503 35.92 -4.47 -11.36
N SER A 504 35.78 -5.75 -11.73
CA SER A 504 35.10 -6.13 -12.97
C SER A 504 33.62 -5.75 -12.99
N LEU A 505 32.91 -5.93 -11.85
CA LEU A 505 31.51 -5.54 -11.74
C LEU A 505 31.37 -4.02 -11.67
N ASN A 506 32.23 -3.34 -10.88
CA ASN A 506 32.29 -1.88 -10.85
C ASN A 506 32.46 -1.31 -12.26
N LYS A 507 33.33 -1.89 -13.09
CA LYS A 507 33.54 -1.43 -14.47
C LYS A 507 32.25 -1.50 -15.29
N ILE A 508 31.56 -2.64 -15.30
CA ILE A 508 30.31 -2.83 -16.06
C ILE A 508 29.25 -1.82 -15.63
N ILE A 509 29.07 -1.67 -14.31
CA ILE A 509 28.08 -0.76 -13.75
C ILE A 509 28.46 0.70 -14.01
N GLY A 510 29.73 1.07 -13.76
CA GLY A 510 30.23 2.43 -13.95
C GLY A 510 30.16 2.87 -15.41
N ASP A 511 30.47 1.99 -16.36
CA ASP A 511 30.36 2.27 -17.80
C ASP A 511 28.91 2.58 -18.19
N PHE A 512 27.96 1.92 -17.52
CA PHE A 512 26.53 2.17 -17.69
C PHE A 512 26.10 3.49 -17.04
N LEU A 513 26.42 3.70 -15.75
CA LEU A 513 25.99 4.87 -14.98
C LEU A 513 26.52 6.18 -15.57
N ILE A 514 27.77 6.19 -16.04
CA ILE A 514 28.44 7.41 -16.53
C ILE A 514 27.79 8.00 -17.80
N GLU A 515 27.04 7.19 -18.55
CA GLU A 515 26.34 7.61 -19.77
C GLU A 515 24.96 8.23 -19.47
N ILE A 516 24.36 7.93 -18.31
CA ILE A 516 22.99 8.35 -17.96
C ILE A 516 22.83 9.87 -17.94
N PRO A 517 23.71 10.67 -17.30
CA PRO A 517 23.53 12.13 -17.23
C PRO A 517 23.42 12.80 -18.61
N SER A 518 24.14 12.27 -19.60
CA SER A 518 24.15 12.75 -20.98
C SER A 518 22.95 12.27 -21.79
N THR A 519 22.51 11.03 -21.58
CA THR A 519 21.58 10.34 -22.49
C THR A 519 20.12 10.30 -22.00
N CYS A 520 19.90 10.25 -20.68
CA CYS A 520 18.56 10.06 -20.12
C CYS A 520 17.77 11.38 -20.06
N LYS A 521 16.48 11.35 -20.42
CA LYS A 521 15.62 12.54 -20.37
C LYS A 521 14.99 12.77 -19.00
N ASN A 522 14.72 11.70 -18.26
CA ASN A 522 14.08 11.77 -16.96
C ASN A 522 15.13 12.20 -15.91
N MET A 523 14.84 13.28 -15.17
CA MET A 523 15.77 13.85 -14.22
C MET A 523 15.88 13.06 -12.91
N GLU A 524 14.86 12.30 -12.50
CA GLU A 524 14.94 11.43 -11.32
C GLU A 524 16.00 10.35 -11.52
N ILE A 525 16.01 9.73 -12.70
CA ILE A 525 17.02 8.75 -13.11
C ILE A 525 18.43 9.39 -13.15
N VAL A 526 18.52 10.63 -13.63
CA VAL A 526 19.82 11.34 -13.68
C VAL A 526 20.34 11.63 -12.27
N CYS A 527 19.48 12.08 -11.36
CA CYS A 527 19.87 12.35 -9.97
C CYS A 527 20.34 11.06 -9.27
N GLU A 528 19.59 9.96 -9.40
CA GLU A 528 19.96 8.67 -8.81
C GLU A 528 21.31 8.17 -9.35
N ALA A 529 21.54 8.29 -10.67
CA ALA A 529 22.80 7.88 -11.28
C ALA A 529 23.98 8.75 -10.82
N LEU A 530 23.76 10.06 -10.66
CA LEU A 530 24.79 10.97 -10.18
C LEU A 530 25.17 10.68 -8.72
N ASN A 531 24.19 10.47 -7.85
CA ASN A 531 24.42 10.08 -6.45
C ASN A 531 25.22 8.77 -6.37
N ALA A 532 24.84 7.76 -7.15
CA ALA A 532 25.58 6.51 -7.25
C ALA A 532 27.04 6.70 -7.72
N ILE A 533 27.30 7.63 -8.64
CA ILE A 533 28.65 7.96 -9.13
C ILE A 533 29.48 8.64 -8.02
N TYR A 534 28.86 9.54 -7.24
CA TYR A 534 29.54 10.23 -6.14
C TYR A 534 29.94 9.24 -5.05
N ASP A 535 29.01 8.38 -4.65
CA ASP A 535 29.22 7.35 -3.64
C ASP A 535 30.30 6.36 -4.05
N ALA A 536 30.29 5.93 -5.32
CA ALA A 536 31.28 4.99 -5.83
C ALA A 536 32.66 5.64 -5.95
N TYR A 537 32.80 6.82 -6.55
CA TYR A 537 34.11 7.34 -6.98
C TYR A 537 34.64 8.53 -6.15
N GLY A 538 34.11 8.72 -4.94
CA GLY A 538 34.49 9.79 -4.02
C GLY A 538 35.90 9.72 -3.43
N ASP A 539 36.53 8.54 -3.37
CA ASP A 539 37.84 8.34 -2.76
C ASP A 539 38.82 7.60 -3.70
N LYS A 540 40.00 8.18 -3.94
CA LYS A 540 41.10 7.55 -4.70
C LYS A 540 41.65 6.28 -4.06
N SER A 541 41.38 6.04 -2.78
CA SER A 541 41.85 4.84 -2.06
C SER A 541 41.09 3.57 -2.48
N TYR A 542 39.95 3.72 -3.15
CA TYR A 542 39.12 2.62 -3.61
C TYR A 542 39.77 1.84 -4.75
N ASP A 543 39.62 0.51 -4.71
CA ASP A 543 40.32 -0.41 -5.60
C ASP A 543 39.98 -0.24 -7.10
N TYR A 544 38.81 0.34 -7.39
CA TYR A 544 38.33 0.62 -8.75
C TYR A 544 38.60 2.05 -9.25
N ASP A 545 39.10 2.98 -8.42
CA ASP A 545 39.31 4.38 -8.83
C ASP A 545 40.28 4.49 -10.02
N THR A 546 41.50 3.98 -9.86
CA THR A 546 42.49 3.98 -10.96
C THR A 546 42.06 3.11 -12.15
N PRO A 547 41.73 1.81 -11.98
CA PRO A 547 41.47 0.93 -13.13
C PRO A 547 40.15 1.22 -13.87
N VAL A 548 39.17 1.88 -13.24
CA VAL A 548 37.87 2.18 -13.84
C VAL A 548 37.67 3.68 -14.04
N PHE A 549 37.68 4.50 -12.98
CA PHE A 549 37.36 5.92 -13.09
C PHE A 549 38.41 6.69 -13.91
N ILE A 550 39.69 6.55 -13.55
CA ILE A 550 40.80 7.23 -14.24
C ILE A 550 40.98 6.67 -15.65
N ASN A 551 41.20 5.35 -15.77
CA ASN A 551 41.46 4.71 -17.06
C ASN A 551 40.26 4.74 -18.02
N GLY A 552 39.03 4.72 -17.49
CA GLY A 552 37.79 4.84 -18.26
C GLY A 552 37.47 6.27 -18.67
N GLY A 553 38.23 7.26 -18.19
CA GLY A 553 38.06 8.67 -18.55
C GLY A 553 36.75 9.29 -18.05
N TYR A 554 36.23 8.81 -16.91
CA TYR A 554 34.91 9.20 -16.40
C TYR A 554 34.83 10.69 -16.07
N LEU A 555 35.90 11.28 -15.55
CA LEU A 555 35.99 12.73 -15.31
C LEU A 555 35.70 13.56 -16.58
N ALA A 556 36.20 13.12 -17.74
CA ALA A 556 35.96 13.83 -19.00
C ALA A 556 34.49 13.72 -19.42
N LYS A 557 33.85 12.57 -19.21
CA LYS A 557 32.43 12.36 -19.49
C LYS A 557 31.53 13.22 -18.58
N LEU A 558 31.85 13.31 -17.28
CA LEU A 558 31.11 14.18 -16.34
C LEU A 558 31.24 15.66 -16.70
N LYS A 559 32.44 16.12 -17.11
CA LYS A 559 32.63 17.47 -17.63
C LYS A 559 31.76 17.76 -18.86
N GLN A 560 31.59 16.78 -19.73
CA GLN A 560 30.75 16.91 -20.92
C GLN A 560 29.25 16.85 -20.60
N SER A 561 28.85 16.14 -19.54
CA SER A 561 27.45 16.03 -19.13
C SER A 561 26.95 17.27 -18.38
N TYR A 562 27.82 17.99 -17.67
CA TYR A 562 27.45 19.16 -16.85
C TYR A 562 26.54 20.18 -17.56
N PRO A 563 26.82 20.67 -18.78
CA PRO A 563 25.95 21.62 -19.47
C PRO A 563 24.58 21.04 -19.87
N VAL A 564 24.48 19.72 -20.01
CA VAL A 564 23.23 19.02 -20.30
C VAL A 564 22.39 18.92 -19.03
N VAL A 565 22.99 18.49 -17.92
CA VAL A 565 22.33 18.38 -16.62
C VAL A 565 21.86 19.75 -16.12
N HIS A 566 22.71 20.78 -16.23
CA HIS A 566 22.36 22.15 -15.86
C HIS A 566 21.10 22.65 -16.60
N ARG A 567 21.05 22.49 -17.94
CA ARG A 567 19.89 22.91 -18.74
C ARG A 567 18.62 22.14 -18.38
N LYS A 568 18.72 20.83 -18.14
CA LYS A 568 17.57 20.01 -17.74
C LYS A 568 17.05 20.42 -16.37
N THR A 569 17.93 20.62 -15.40
CA THR A 569 17.58 21.08 -14.05
C THR A 569 16.81 22.39 -14.11
N LYS A 570 17.34 23.39 -14.82
CA LYS A 570 16.68 24.69 -15.00
C LYS A 570 15.33 24.61 -15.72
N SER A 571 15.07 23.55 -16.50
CA SER A 571 13.79 23.35 -17.20
C SER A 571 12.67 22.76 -16.34
N ILE A 572 12.98 22.27 -15.13
CA ILE A 572 11.98 21.76 -14.18
C ILE A 572 11.25 22.96 -13.56
N ASP A 573 9.92 22.96 -13.68
CA ASP A 573 9.04 23.95 -13.08
C ASP A 573 8.96 23.72 -11.56
N ARG A 574 9.61 24.61 -10.78
CA ARG A 574 9.67 24.54 -9.31
C ARG A 574 8.29 24.56 -8.66
N ARG A 575 7.31 25.27 -9.25
CA ARG A 575 5.95 25.38 -8.69
C ARG A 575 5.15 24.10 -8.82
N ARG A 576 5.47 23.28 -9.83
CA ARG A 576 4.77 22.02 -10.09
C ARG A 576 5.48 20.80 -9.52
N LYS A 577 6.80 20.86 -9.40
CA LYS A 577 7.64 19.73 -9.00
C LYS A 577 8.79 20.20 -8.10
N ARG A 578 8.46 20.78 -6.93
CA ARG A 578 9.42 21.32 -5.95
C ARG A 578 10.47 20.27 -5.56
N ASP A 579 10.04 19.10 -5.07
CA ASP A 579 10.95 18.04 -4.59
C ASP A 579 11.90 17.51 -5.68
N LEU A 580 11.42 17.40 -6.92
CA LEU A 580 12.28 17.00 -8.04
C LEU A 580 13.27 18.12 -8.39
N ARG A 581 12.83 19.38 -8.31
CA ARG A 581 13.70 20.52 -8.59
C ARG A 581 14.81 20.61 -7.56
N ASP A 582 14.47 20.51 -6.29
CA ASP A 582 15.43 20.64 -5.18
C ASP A 582 16.48 19.51 -5.24
N ARG A 583 16.06 18.25 -5.44
CA ARG A 583 16.99 17.12 -5.67
C ARG A 583 17.87 17.31 -6.90
N ALA A 584 17.35 17.90 -7.96
CA ALA A 584 18.12 18.13 -9.18
C ALA A 584 19.14 19.28 -9.02
N ASP A 585 18.80 20.34 -8.29
CA ASP A 585 19.72 21.42 -7.95
C ASP A 585 20.84 20.90 -7.03
N GLU A 586 20.51 20.07 -6.04
CA GLU A 586 21.49 19.37 -5.18
C GLU A 586 22.45 18.48 -6.00
N ALA A 587 21.91 17.61 -6.86
CA ALA A 587 22.72 16.72 -7.70
C ALA A 587 23.62 17.50 -8.66
N LEU A 588 23.17 18.66 -9.17
CA LEU A 588 23.94 19.55 -10.04
C LEU A 588 25.05 20.29 -9.27
N TYR A 589 24.77 20.74 -8.05
CA TYR A 589 25.77 21.33 -7.17
C TYR A 589 26.88 20.32 -6.88
N ASN A 590 26.49 19.11 -6.46
CA ASN A 590 27.41 18.00 -6.19
C ASN A 590 28.20 17.62 -7.44
N LEU A 591 27.60 17.67 -8.64
CA LEU A 591 28.32 17.39 -9.89
C LEU A 591 29.48 18.36 -10.11
N ARG A 592 29.24 19.65 -9.89
CA ARG A 592 30.27 20.68 -10.04
C ARG A 592 31.39 20.48 -9.04
N ALA A 593 31.04 20.31 -7.76
CA ALA A 593 31.99 20.10 -6.69
C ALA A 593 32.84 18.83 -6.91
N PHE A 594 32.19 17.73 -7.31
CA PHE A 594 32.85 16.46 -7.60
C PHE A 594 33.82 16.56 -8.78
N ILE A 595 33.45 17.24 -9.88
CA ILE A 595 34.34 17.47 -11.02
C ILE A 595 35.58 18.25 -10.60
N ASP A 596 35.41 19.32 -9.81
CA ASP A 596 36.52 20.15 -9.35
C ASP A 596 37.43 19.39 -8.38
N TYR A 597 36.84 18.59 -7.48
CA TYR A 597 37.55 17.71 -6.56
C TYR A 597 38.41 16.69 -7.31
N LYS A 598 37.82 15.89 -8.21
CA LYS A 598 38.55 14.86 -8.98
C LYS A 598 39.59 15.46 -9.94
N PHE A 599 39.35 16.66 -10.46
CA PHE A 599 40.35 17.36 -11.27
C PHE A 599 41.58 17.76 -10.44
N LYS A 600 41.40 18.27 -9.22
CA LYS A 600 42.53 18.57 -8.32
C LYS A 600 43.26 17.30 -7.92
N GLU A 601 42.52 16.24 -7.63
CA GLU A 601 43.07 14.92 -7.27
C GLU A 601 43.95 14.34 -8.38
N SER A 602 43.59 14.50 -9.66
CA SER A 602 44.38 14.00 -10.79
C SER A 602 45.69 14.77 -11.05
N HIS A 603 45.90 15.91 -10.38
CA HIS A 603 47.10 16.76 -10.52
C HIS A 603 48.01 16.71 -9.29
N ASN A 604 47.62 15.96 -8.25
CA ASN A 604 48.41 15.68 -7.05
C ASN A 604 48.90 14.23 -7.08
#